data_AF-A0A2J8QZJ5-F1
#
_entry.id   AF-A0A2J8QZJ5-F1
#
_cell.length_a   1.000
_cell.length_b   1.000
_cell.length_c   1.000
_cell.angle_alpha   90.00
_cell.angle_beta   90.00
_cell.angle_gamma   90.00
#
_symmetry.space_group_name_H-M   'P 1'
#
loop_
_entity.id
_entity.type
_entity.pdbx_description
1 polymer ?
#
loop_
_entity_poly.entity_id
_entity_poly.type
_entity_poly.pdbx_seq_one_letter_code
_entity_poly.pdbx_strand_id
1 'polypeptide(L)'
;MNERIFGVFLVLLDVTLLLADLIFTDSKLYIPLDYRSISLAIALFFLMDVLLRVFVEGVARFLDKKHPNHYRVYNLCRRTGTMVCALLIAFEIFLTAEESLYYFGERRTDKTHSNKFQGVETPSQNRYVGYFAQVKHLYNWNLPPRQILFIKRFIIYSIRGDVCDLEVQIVMEKKVVFSSTSLGNCSILHDIETDKVLIDVFDGPLLYDDVKVQFFSSNLPKYYDNCPFFFWFNTSFIQNNRLYLPRNELDNPHKQKAWKIYPSEFAVEILFGEK
;
A
#
# COMPACT_ATOMS: atom_id res chain seq x y z
N MET A 1 -9.37 -12.44 -19.03
CA MET A 1 -10.65 -12.84 -18.40
C MET A 1 -10.75 -12.07 -17.08
N ASN A 2 -11.74 -11.19 -16.92
CA ASN A 2 -11.86 -10.37 -15.71
C ASN A 2 -11.94 -11.26 -14.47
N GLU A 3 -11.16 -10.99 -13.43
CA GLU A 3 -11.15 -11.76 -12.16
C GLU A 3 -12.56 -11.90 -11.55
N ARG A 4 -13.44 -10.93 -11.79
CA ARG A 4 -14.85 -10.95 -11.40
C ARG A 4 -15.68 -12.02 -12.13
N ILE A 5 -15.41 -12.27 -13.42
CA ILE A 5 -16.13 -13.27 -14.21
C ILE A 5 -15.71 -14.67 -13.76
N PHE A 6 -14.42 -14.87 -13.48
CA PHE A 6 -13.91 -16.14 -12.97
C PHE A 6 -14.50 -16.48 -11.59
N GLY A 7 -14.60 -15.49 -10.69
CA GLY A 7 -15.25 -15.66 -9.39
C GLY A 7 -16.74 -16.03 -9.50
N VAL A 8 -17.49 -15.37 -10.38
CA VAL A 8 -18.92 -15.70 -10.61
C VAL A 8 -19.07 -17.11 -11.19
N PHE A 9 -18.21 -17.51 -12.12
CA PHE A 9 -18.23 -18.85 -12.70
C PHE A 9 -18.01 -19.94 -11.65
N LEU A 10 -17.07 -19.73 -10.73
CA LEU A 10 -16.79 -20.67 -9.65
C LEU A 10 -17.91 -20.75 -8.60
N VAL A 11 -18.60 -19.64 -8.29
CA VAL A 11 -19.81 -19.66 -7.45
C VAL A 11 -20.93 -20.46 -8.12
N LEU A 12 -21.13 -20.28 -9.43
CA LEU A 12 -22.10 -21.06 -10.19
C LEU A 12 -21.76 -22.55 -10.21
N LEU A 13 -20.47 -22.90 -10.32
CA LEU A 13 -19.97 -24.27 -10.25
C LEU A 13 -20.24 -24.90 -8.88
N ASP A 14 -19.98 -24.17 -7.79
CA ASP A 14 -20.19 -24.67 -6.43
C ASP A 14 -21.69 -24.84 -6.11
N VAL A 15 -22.53 -23.90 -6.54
CA VAL A 15 -24.00 -24.03 -6.42
C VAL A 15 -24.53 -25.20 -7.26
N THR A 16 -23.99 -25.44 -8.47
CA THR A 16 -24.39 -26.60 -9.28
C THR A 16 -23.92 -27.92 -8.68
N LEU A 17 -22.74 -27.97 -8.05
CA LEU A 17 -22.26 -29.15 -7.32
C LEU A 17 -23.14 -29.45 -6.10
N LEU A 18 -23.55 -28.42 -5.37
CA LEU A 18 -24.41 -28.54 -4.19
C LEU A 18 -25.85 -28.94 -4.57
N LEU A 19 -26.38 -28.38 -5.66
CA LEU A 19 -27.66 -28.82 -6.24
C LEU A 19 -27.58 -30.24 -6.80
N ALA A 20 -26.45 -30.64 -7.41
CA ALA A 20 -26.24 -32.01 -7.85
C ALA A 20 -26.21 -32.96 -6.65
N ASP A 21 -25.46 -32.64 -5.58
CA ASP A 21 -25.46 -33.45 -4.35
C ASP A 21 -26.90 -33.59 -3.80
N LEU A 22 -27.66 -32.50 -3.71
CA LEU A 22 -29.06 -32.50 -3.23
C LEU A 22 -30.02 -33.32 -4.13
N ILE A 23 -29.90 -33.21 -5.46
CA ILE A 23 -30.74 -33.94 -6.42
C ILE A 23 -30.40 -35.43 -6.45
N PHE A 24 -29.11 -35.77 -6.34
CA PHE A 24 -28.63 -37.15 -6.43
C PHE A 24 -28.56 -37.87 -5.08
N THR A 25 -28.86 -37.20 -3.96
CA THR A 25 -28.87 -37.79 -2.60
C THR A 25 -29.77 -39.03 -2.49
N ASP A 26 -30.82 -39.13 -3.31
CA ASP A 26 -31.78 -40.26 -3.28
C ASP A 26 -31.41 -41.43 -4.22
N SER A 27 -30.34 -41.31 -5.00
CA SER A 27 -29.85 -42.38 -5.87
C SER A 27 -28.47 -42.84 -5.38
N LYS A 28 -28.21 -44.16 -5.40
CA LYS A 28 -27.00 -44.83 -4.89
C LYS A 28 -25.69 -44.47 -5.61
N LEU A 29 -25.42 -43.20 -5.91
CA LEU A 29 -24.19 -42.72 -6.51
C LEU A 29 -23.29 -42.15 -5.41
N TYR A 30 -22.35 -42.96 -4.95
CA TYR A 30 -21.36 -42.56 -3.94
C TYR A 30 -20.39 -41.54 -4.55
N ILE A 31 -20.56 -40.27 -4.22
CA ILE A 31 -19.59 -39.22 -4.62
C ILE A 31 -18.31 -39.44 -3.81
N PRO A 32 -17.15 -39.64 -4.48
CA PRO A 32 -15.89 -39.89 -3.77
C PRO A 32 -15.53 -38.74 -2.82
N LEU A 33 -14.91 -39.07 -1.69
CA LEU A 33 -14.56 -38.13 -0.62
C LEU A 33 -13.72 -36.95 -1.12
N ASP A 34 -12.92 -37.16 -2.16
CA ASP A 34 -12.07 -36.14 -2.79
C ASP A 34 -12.90 -35.00 -3.39
N TYR A 35 -14.01 -35.30 -4.08
CA TYR A 35 -14.87 -34.28 -4.67
C TYR A 35 -15.62 -33.47 -3.62
N ARG A 36 -16.05 -34.13 -2.53
CA ARG A 36 -16.66 -33.45 -1.37
C ARG A 36 -15.66 -32.53 -0.68
N SER A 37 -14.41 -32.98 -0.53
CA SER A 37 -13.35 -32.18 0.07
C SER A 37 -12.98 -30.97 -0.79
N ILE A 38 -12.94 -31.15 -2.12
CA ILE A 38 -12.70 -30.06 -3.08
C ILE A 38 -13.86 -29.05 -3.05
N SER A 39 -15.11 -29.50 -3.13
CA SER A 39 -16.28 -28.61 -3.05
C SER A 39 -16.33 -27.86 -1.72
N LEU A 40 -16.06 -28.54 -0.59
CA LEU A 40 -15.98 -27.88 0.71
C LEU A 40 -14.85 -26.84 0.77
N ALA A 41 -13.67 -27.14 0.21
CA ALA A 41 -12.56 -26.18 0.15
C ALA A 41 -12.91 -24.94 -0.69
N ILE A 42 -13.62 -25.14 -1.82
CA ILE A 42 -14.11 -24.06 -2.66
C ILE A 42 -15.17 -23.23 -1.92
N ALA A 43 -16.14 -23.87 -1.27
CA ALA A 43 -17.17 -23.22 -0.48
C ALA A 43 -16.57 -22.40 0.69
N LEU A 44 -15.60 -22.96 1.40
CA LEU A 44 -14.87 -22.27 2.48
C LEU A 44 -14.04 -21.10 1.95
N PHE A 45 -13.43 -21.23 0.78
CA PHE A 45 -12.74 -20.12 0.12
C PHE A 45 -13.71 -18.97 -0.21
N PHE A 46 -14.89 -19.27 -0.76
CA PHE A 46 -15.92 -18.26 -1.04
C PHE A 46 -16.49 -17.65 0.23
N LEU A 47 -16.74 -18.45 1.26
CA LEU A 47 -17.18 -17.97 2.55
C LEU A 47 -16.15 -16.99 3.14
N MET A 48 -14.86 -17.32 3.08
CA MET A 48 -13.79 -16.45 3.54
C MET A 48 -13.68 -15.16 2.71
N ASP A 49 -13.83 -15.22 1.38
CA ASP A 49 -13.84 -14.02 0.53
C ASP A 49 -15.05 -13.12 0.85
N VAL A 50 -16.24 -13.70 1.04
CA VAL A 50 -17.45 -12.97 1.44
C VAL A 50 -17.27 -12.35 2.83
N LEU A 51 -16.78 -13.11 3.82
CA LEU A 51 -16.52 -12.60 5.16
C LEU A 51 -15.47 -11.48 5.16
N LEU A 52 -14.42 -11.61 4.35
CA LEU A 52 -13.43 -10.56 4.18
C LEU A 52 -14.07 -9.30 3.57
N ARG A 53 -14.89 -9.43 2.53
CA ARG A 53 -15.60 -8.28 1.93
C ARG A 53 -16.57 -7.64 2.90
N VAL A 54 -17.35 -8.43 3.63
CA VAL A 54 -18.29 -7.94 4.65
C VAL A 54 -17.54 -7.24 5.78
N PHE A 55 -16.42 -7.79 6.24
CA PHE A 55 -15.56 -7.16 7.24
C PHE A 55 -15.00 -5.84 6.71
N VAL A 56 -14.51 -5.82 5.48
CA VAL A 56 -13.91 -4.64 4.85
C VAL A 56 -14.92 -3.56 4.66
N GLU A 57 -16.10 -3.91 4.16
CA GLU A 57 -17.21 -2.99 4.02
C GLU A 57 -17.75 -2.57 5.40
N GLY A 58 -17.65 -3.42 6.41
CA GLY A 58 -17.93 -3.12 7.81
C GLY A 58 -16.94 -2.11 8.41
N VAL A 59 -15.64 -2.32 8.20
CA VAL A 59 -14.56 -1.41 8.66
C VAL A 59 -14.59 -0.11 7.86
N ALA A 60 -14.79 -0.16 6.54
CA ALA A 60 -14.97 1.03 5.72
C ALA A 60 -16.18 1.82 6.19
N ARG A 61 -17.34 1.19 6.39
CA ARG A 61 -18.53 1.86 6.95
C ARG A 61 -18.31 2.37 8.37
N PHE A 62 -17.59 1.62 9.21
CA PHE A 62 -17.25 2.05 10.57
C PHE A 62 -16.36 3.30 10.54
N LEU A 63 -15.31 3.29 9.72
CA LEU A 63 -14.41 4.42 9.55
C LEU A 63 -15.13 5.62 8.91
N ASP A 64 -15.96 5.40 7.89
CA ASP A 64 -16.75 6.46 7.26
C ASP A 64 -17.79 7.06 8.22
N LYS A 65 -18.45 6.24 9.04
CA LYS A 65 -19.44 6.70 10.03
C LYS A 65 -18.76 7.45 11.18
N LYS A 66 -17.63 6.94 11.68
CA LYS A 66 -16.90 7.51 12.81
C LYS A 66 -16.07 8.73 12.40
N HIS A 67 -15.59 8.76 11.16
CA HIS A 67 -14.69 9.77 10.61
C HIS A 67 -15.11 10.22 9.19
N PRO A 68 -16.28 10.86 9.06
CA PRO A 68 -16.82 11.26 7.75
C PRO A 68 -15.84 12.17 7.02
N ASN A 69 -15.54 11.85 5.75
CA ASN A 69 -14.64 12.61 4.86
C ASN A 69 -13.16 12.69 5.26
N HIS A 70 -12.72 12.05 6.35
CA HIS A 70 -11.35 12.17 6.86
C HIS A 70 -10.44 10.98 6.55
N TYR A 71 -11.02 9.82 6.28
CA TYR A 71 -10.25 8.58 6.07
C TYR A 71 -10.73 7.87 4.82
N ARG A 72 -10.49 8.49 3.67
CA ARG A 72 -10.53 7.73 2.44
C ARG A 72 -9.28 6.88 2.43
N VAL A 73 -9.31 5.69 3.05
CA VAL A 73 -8.16 4.77 3.14
C VAL A 73 -7.89 4.15 1.78
N TYR A 74 -7.52 5.01 0.84
CA TYR A 74 -7.43 4.68 -0.56
C TYR A 74 -6.36 3.61 -0.80
N ASN A 75 -5.36 3.52 0.10
CA ASN A 75 -4.28 2.55 0.02
C ASN A 75 -4.50 1.30 0.88
N LEU A 76 -5.17 1.38 2.04
CA LEU A 76 -5.42 0.19 2.87
C LEU A 76 -6.42 -0.77 2.20
N CYS A 77 -7.44 -0.23 1.51
CA CYS A 77 -8.42 -1.03 0.76
C CYS A 77 -7.95 -1.41 -0.65
N ARG A 78 -6.74 -1.05 -1.08
CA ARG A 78 -6.34 -1.19 -2.49
C ARG A 78 -5.89 -2.61 -2.84
N ARG A 79 -5.42 -3.41 -1.88
CA ARG A 79 -4.98 -4.81 -2.11
C ARG A 79 -5.27 -5.72 -0.92
N THR A 80 -5.64 -6.97 -1.24
CA THR A 80 -6.01 -8.03 -0.30
C THR A 80 -4.98 -8.24 0.83
N GLY A 81 -3.68 -8.19 0.53
CA GLY A 81 -2.64 -8.45 1.55
C GLY A 81 -2.59 -7.39 2.67
N THR A 82 -2.74 -6.11 2.33
CA THR A 82 -2.80 -5.02 3.30
C THR A 82 -4.01 -5.16 4.23
N MET A 83 -5.14 -5.60 3.67
CA MET A 83 -6.40 -5.78 4.39
C MET A 83 -6.35 -7.01 5.31
N VAL A 84 -5.77 -8.11 4.85
CA VAL A 84 -5.52 -9.30 5.68
C VAL A 84 -4.61 -8.95 6.85
N CYS A 85 -3.55 -8.18 6.63
CA CYS A 85 -2.67 -7.77 7.73
C CYS A 85 -3.40 -6.86 8.74
N ALA A 86 -4.16 -5.88 8.27
CA ALA A 86 -4.99 -5.05 9.14
C ALA A 86 -6.02 -5.90 9.92
N LEU A 87 -6.60 -6.93 9.30
CA LEU A 87 -7.54 -7.85 9.96
C LEU A 87 -6.89 -8.66 11.08
N LEU A 88 -5.71 -9.22 10.83
CA LEU A 88 -4.96 -9.97 11.85
C LEU A 88 -4.65 -9.08 13.05
N ILE A 89 -4.30 -7.82 12.80
CA ILE A 89 -4.10 -6.81 13.84
C ILE A 89 -5.42 -6.48 14.54
N ALA A 90 -6.52 -6.30 13.80
CA ALA A 90 -7.83 -6.00 14.35
C ALA A 90 -8.31 -7.08 15.33
N PHE A 91 -8.05 -8.35 15.04
CA PHE A 91 -8.37 -9.49 15.90
C PHE A 91 -7.35 -9.78 17.00
N GLU A 92 -6.33 -8.94 17.19
CA GLU A 92 -5.29 -9.14 18.22
C GLU A 92 -4.48 -10.43 18.02
N ILE A 93 -4.46 -10.97 16.80
CA ILE A 93 -3.58 -12.09 16.46
C ILE A 93 -2.12 -11.60 16.44
N PHE A 94 -1.90 -10.36 15.97
CA PHE A 94 -0.62 -9.66 16.05
C PHE A 94 -0.81 -8.25 16.59
N LEU A 95 0.15 -7.78 17.38
CA LEU A 95 0.12 -6.42 17.94
C LEU A 95 0.79 -5.42 17.00
N THR A 96 1.77 -5.88 16.22
CA THR A 96 2.55 -5.01 15.34
C THR A 96 2.27 -5.27 13.87
N ALA A 97 2.45 -4.22 13.06
CA ALA A 97 2.40 -4.35 11.60
C ALA A 97 3.49 -5.28 11.08
N GLU A 98 4.69 -5.26 11.67
CA GLU A 98 5.82 -6.09 11.28
C GLU A 98 5.49 -7.58 11.41
N GLU A 99 5.01 -8.02 12.58
CA GLU A 99 4.62 -9.42 12.80
C GLU A 99 3.53 -9.87 11.83
N SER A 100 2.52 -9.03 11.63
CA SER A 100 1.42 -9.34 10.73
C SER A 100 1.87 -9.44 9.28
N LEU A 101 2.72 -8.52 8.82
CA LEU A 101 3.27 -8.51 7.46
C LEU A 101 4.21 -9.70 7.24
N TYR A 102 5.03 -10.02 8.24
CA TYR A 102 5.92 -11.18 8.23
C TYR A 102 5.13 -12.49 8.11
N TYR A 103 4.13 -12.68 8.99
CA TYR A 103 3.26 -13.86 8.98
C TYR A 103 2.54 -14.04 7.64
N PHE A 104 2.00 -12.95 7.09
CA PHE A 104 1.31 -12.97 5.80
C PHE A 104 2.27 -13.33 4.66
N GLY A 105 3.46 -12.72 4.62
CA GLY A 105 4.44 -12.98 3.57
C GLY A 105 5.02 -14.40 3.62
N GLU A 106 5.26 -14.96 4.81
CA GLU A 106 5.72 -16.34 4.97
C GLU A 106 4.72 -17.37 4.40
N ARG A 107 3.42 -17.12 4.56
CA ARG A 107 2.35 -18.01 4.05
C ARG A 107 2.09 -17.87 2.56
N ARG A 108 2.41 -16.71 1.99
CA ARG A 108 2.26 -16.45 0.56
C ARG A 108 3.49 -16.85 -0.25
N THR A 109 4.65 -16.91 0.40
CA THR A 109 5.90 -17.32 -0.23
C THR A 109 5.92 -18.82 -0.39
N ASP A 110 5.74 -19.28 -1.63
CA ASP A 110 6.03 -20.65 -1.98
C ASP A 110 7.56 -20.89 -1.96
N LYS A 111 8.04 -21.43 -0.83
CA LYS A 111 9.45 -21.75 -0.60
C LYS A 111 9.96 -22.87 -1.53
N THR A 112 9.09 -23.56 -2.28
CA THR A 112 9.49 -24.64 -3.20
C THR A 112 9.98 -24.12 -4.55
N HIS A 113 9.54 -22.94 -4.98
CA HIS A 113 9.89 -22.35 -6.27
C HIS A 113 10.73 -21.05 -6.16
N SER A 114 10.80 -20.42 -4.97
CA SER A 114 11.53 -19.16 -4.78
C SER A 114 11.81 -18.86 -3.29
N ASN A 115 13.08 -18.58 -2.95
CA ASN A 115 13.46 -18.05 -1.63
C ASN A 115 13.08 -16.56 -1.42
N LYS A 116 12.46 -15.92 -2.42
CA LYS A 116 12.09 -14.50 -2.35
C LYS A 116 10.79 -14.32 -1.58
N PHE A 117 10.87 -13.70 -0.42
CA PHE A 117 9.72 -13.31 0.41
C PHE A 117 8.67 -12.53 -0.40
N GLN A 118 7.45 -13.06 -0.43
CA GLN A 118 6.27 -12.54 -1.13
C GLN A 118 5.29 -11.90 -0.13
N GLY A 119 5.77 -10.88 0.59
CA GLY A 119 4.93 -10.05 1.46
C GLY A 119 3.95 -9.16 0.71
N VAL A 120 3.40 -8.18 1.42
CA VAL A 120 2.64 -7.08 0.81
C VAL A 120 3.52 -6.33 -0.20
N GLU A 121 2.96 -5.96 -1.35
CA GLU A 121 3.71 -5.72 -2.59
C GLU A 121 4.57 -4.45 -2.62
N THR A 122 4.25 -3.45 -1.80
CA THR A 122 4.90 -2.13 -1.85
C THR A 122 5.11 -1.56 -0.44
N PRO A 123 6.23 -0.89 -0.17
CA PRO A 123 6.47 -0.26 1.13
C PRO A 123 5.41 0.73 1.60
N SER A 124 4.78 1.49 0.69
CA SER A 124 3.66 2.35 1.09
C SER A 124 2.49 1.54 1.64
N GLN A 125 2.20 0.34 1.11
CA GLN A 125 1.18 -0.51 1.71
C GLN A 125 1.57 -0.97 3.13
N ASN A 126 2.85 -1.32 3.35
CA ASN A 126 3.36 -1.69 4.67
C ASN A 126 3.18 -0.53 5.67
N ARG A 127 3.50 0.71 5.23
CA ARG A 127 3.30 1.93 6.02
C ARG A 127 1.84 2.10 6.45
N TYR A 128 0.88 1.83 5.57
CA TYR A 128 -0.55 1.91 5.92
C TYR A 128 -1.00 0.80 6.88
N VAL A 129 -0.42 -0.40 6.84
CA VAL A 129 -0.63 -1.40 7.91
C VAL A 129 -0.08 -0.86 9.24
N GLY A 130 1.08 -0.20 9.21
CA GLY A 130 1.64 0.52 10.36
C GLY A 130 0.71 1.58 10.92
N TYR A 131 0.16 2.44 10.07
CA TYR A 131 -0.84 3.46 10.45
C TYR A 131 -2.09 2.82 11.07
N PHE A 132 -2.58 1.71 10.51
CA PHE A 132 -3.71 0.98 11.09
C PHE A 132 -3.39 0.45 12.49
N ALA A 133 -2.22 -0.15 12.69
CA ALA A 133 -1.78 -0.63 14.00
C ALA A 133 -1.70 0.51 15.02
N GLN A 134 -1.22 1.70 14.62
CA GLN A 134 -1.21 2.88 15.48
C GLN A 134 -2.62 3.36 15.82
N VAL A 135 -3.53 3.44 14.83
CA VAL A 135 -4.93 3.82 15.07
C VAL A 135 -5.58 2.91 16.10
N LYS A 136 -5.37 1.59 15.98
CA LYS A 136 -5.88 0.62 16.94
C LYS A 136 -5.27 0.81 18.34
N HIS A 137 -3.95 0.73 18.45
CA HIS A 137 -3.28 0.56 19.75
C HIS A 137 -2.87 1.88 20.43
N LEU A 138 -2.49 2.91 19.65
CA LEU A 138 -2.07 4.20 20.21
C LEU A 138 -3.22 5.19 20.31
N TYR A 139 -4.12 5.19 19.32
CA TYR A 139 -5.25 6.11 19.28
C TYR A 139 -6.58 5.48 19.71
N ASN A 140 -6.57 4.23 20.22
CA ASN A 140 -7.75 3.52 20.71
C ASN A 140 -8.92 3.55 19.71
N TRP A 141 -8.63 3.15 18.47
CA TRP A 141 -9.57 3.17 17.34
C TRP A 141 -10.07 4.56 16.92
N ASN A 142 -9.46 5.64 17.40
CA ASN A 142 -9.72 7.00 16.92
C ASN A 142 -8.64 7.39 15.92
N LEU A 143 -8.96 8.31 15.03
CA LEU A 143 -7.94 8.87 14.15
C LEU A 143 -7.01 9.83 14.91
N PRO A 144 -5.73 9.90 14.52
CA PRO A 144 -4.90 11.04 14.91
C PRO A 144 -5.58 12.36 14.52
N PRO A 145 -5.32 13.46 15.26
CA PRO A 145 -5.75 14.79 14.85
C PRO A 145 -5.27 15.10 13.43
N ARG A 146 -6.18 15.64 12.62
CA ARG A 146 -5.85 16.01 11.24
C ARG A 146 -4.77 17.09 11.23
N GLN A 147 -3.69 16.86 10.51
CA GLN A 147 -2.61 17.83 10.33
C GLN A 147 -2.65 18.42 8.91
N ILE A 148 -2.57 19.74 8.81
CA ILE A 148 -2.43 20.46 7.55
C ILE A 148 -0.99 20.97 7.48
N LEU A 149 -0.24 20.51 6.48
CA LEU A 149 1.18 20.79 6.33
C LEU A 149 1.47 21.32 4.93
N PHE A 150 2.58 22.02 4.74
CA PHE A 150 3.16 22.25 3.42
C PHE A 150 4.59 21.73 3.37
N ILE A 151 5.06 21.32 2.19
CA ILE A 151 6.43 20.85 2.02
C ILE A 151 7.33 22.05 1.82
N LYS A 152 8.40 22.16 2.61
CA LYS A 152 9.46 23.16 2.46
C LYS A 152 10.57 22.66 1.54
N ARG A 153 10.98 21.40 1.76
CA ARG A 153 12.14 20.82 1.07
C ARG A 153 12.03 19.31 0.96
N PHE A 154 12.44 18.78 -0.19
CA PHE A 154 12.86 17.39 -0.31
C PHE A 154 14.39 17.30 -0.28
N ILE A 155 14.92 16.28 0.39
CA ILE A 155 16.34 15.93 0.40
C ILE A 155 16.43 14.49 -0.08
N ILE A 156 17.08 14.28 -1.22
CA ILE A 156 17.35 12.95 -1.77
C ILE A 156 18.81 12.64 -1.53
N TYR A 157 19.06 11.56 -0.80
CA TYR A 157 20.41 11.09 -0.49
C TYR A 157 20.85 10.03 -1.50
N SER A 158 22.08 10.14 -2.00
CA SER A 158 22.80 9.11 -2.75
C SER A 158 22.00 8.45 -3.88
N ILE A 159 21.81 9.18 -4.99
CA ILE A 159 21.19 8.67 -6.21
C ILE A 159 22.22 8.54 -7.32
N ARG A 160 22.32 7.36 -7.93
CA ARG A 160 23.24 7.14 -9.06
C ARG A 160 22.53 7.36 -10.39
N GLY A 161 23.24 7.93 -11.34
CA GLY A 161 22.73 8.24 -12.69
C GLY A 161 22.53 9.73 -12.88
N ASP A 162 22.25 10.12 -14.12
CA ASP A 162 21.93 11.51 -14.44
C ASP A 162 20.53 11.85 -13.93
N VAL A 163 20.46 12.83 -13.04
CA VAL A 163 19.24 13.30 -12.38
C VAL A 163 18.97 14.79 -12.67
N CYS A 164 19.64 15.36 -13.67
CA CYS A 164 19.45 16.76 -14.06
C CYS A 164 18.01 17.09 -14.50
N ASP A 165 17.25 16.09 -14.94
CA ASP A 165 15.85 16.20 -15.37
C ASP A 165 14.86 15.66 -14.32
N LEU A 166 15.28 15.58 -13.05
CA LEU A 166 14.43 15.09 -11.98
C LEU A 166 13.25 16.04 -11.76
N GLU A 167 12.04 15.50 -11.83
CA GLU A 167 10.80 16.20 -11.58
C GLU A 167 10.06 15.55 -10.40
N VAL A 168 9.35 16.36 -9.61
CA VAL A 168 8.48 15.90 -8.53
C VAL A 168 7.03 16.34 -8.78
N GLN A 169 6.09 15.43 -8.54
CA GLN A 169 4.66 15.72 -8.51
C GLN A 169 4.07 15.28 -7.18
N ILE A 170 3.16 16.09 -6.65
CA ILE A 170 2.40 15.78 -5.44
C ILE A 170 0.94 15.59 -5.84
N VAL A 171 0.36 14.46 -5.43
CA VAL A 171 -1.03 14.10 -5.68
C VAL A 171 -1.74 13.96 -4.35
N MET A 172 -2.84 14.70 -4.20
CA MET A 172 -3.74 14.66 -3.04
C MET A 172 -5.18 14.60 -3.56
N GLU A 173 -6.06 13.83 -2.91
CA GLU A 173 -7.44 13.62 -3.37
C GLU A 173 -7.56 13.16 -4.84
N LYS A 174 -6.58 12.39 -5.33
CA LYS A 174 -6.47 11.93 -6.74
C LYS A 174 -6.27 13.05 -7.77
N LYS A 175 -5.89 14.25 -7.36
CA LYS A 175 -5.54 15.37 -8.23
C LYS A 175 -4.08 15.73 -8.04
N VAL A 176 -3.39 16.10 -9.13
CA VAL A 176 -2.06 16.70 -9.04
C VAL A 176 -2.23 18.09 -8.44
N VAL A 177 -1.69 18.31 -7.24
CA VAL A 177 -1.76 19.59 -6.52
C VAL A 177 -0.47 20.40 -6.64
N PHE A 178 0.62 19.75 -7.07
CA PHE A 178 1.91 20.40 -7.30
C PHE A 178 2.69 19.65 -8.38
N SER A 179 3.45 20.40 -9.17
CA SER A 179 4.47 19.87 -10.07
C SER A 179 5.67 20.81 -10.16
N SER A 180 6.88 20.25 -10.08
CA SER A 180 8.14 21.02 -10.18
C SER A 180 8.41 21.60 -11.56
N THR A 181 7.74 21.11 -12.61
CA THR A 181 7.87 21.65 -13.97
C THR A 181 7.19 23.00 -14.15
N SER A 182 6.31 23.38 -13.21
CA SER A 182 5.66 24.68 -13.20
C SER A 182 6.66 25.76 -12.80
N LEU A 183 6.81 26.77 -13.66
CA LEU A 183 7.81 27.83 -13.52
C LEU A 183 7.70 28.53 -12.15
N GLY A 184 8.81 28.59 -11.39
CA GLY A 184 8.90 29.33 -10.12
C GLY A 184 8.48 28.56 -8.86
N ASN A 185 7.99 27.33 -8.98
CA ASN A 185 7.44 26.57 -7.83
C ASN A 185 8.49 25.83 -7.01
N CYS A 186 9.70 25.63 -7.54
CA CYS A 186 10.79 25.00 -6.82
C CYS A 186 12.17 25.36 -7.38
N SER A 187 13.21 25.16 -6.57
CA SER A 187 14.60 25.10 -7.03
C SER A 187 15.21 23.74 -6.70
N ILE A 188 15.88 23.14 -7.68
CA ILE A 188 16.58 21.86 -7.54
C ILE A 188 18.09 22.14 -7.56
N LEU A 189 18.78 21.75 -6.51
CA LEU A 189 20.23 21.88 -6.35
C LEU A 189 20.86 20.51 -6.14
N HIS A 190 21.86 20.20 -6.96
CA HIS A 190 22.67 18.99 -6.84
C HIS A 190 23.94 19.33 -6.06
N ASP A 191 23.99 18.91 -4.81
CA ASP A 191 25.17 19.04 -3.96
C ASP A 191 26.07 17.81 -4.17
N ILE A 192 27.11 18.01 -4.98
CA ILE A 192 28.08 16.97 -5.34
C ILE A 192 28.96 16.59 -4.14
N GLU A 193 29.23 17.52 -3.22
CA GLU A 193 30.10 17.27 -2.07
C GLU A 193 29.44 16.34 -1.06
N THR A 194 28.13 16.53 -0.82
CA THR A 194 27.38 15.71 0.12
C THR A 194 26.56 14.59 -0.51
N ASP A 195 26.64 14.43 -1.84
CA ASP A 195 25.90 13.44 -2.64
C ASP A 195 24.38 13.54 -2.40
N LYS A 196 23.84 14.77 -2.48
CA LYS A 196 22.43 15.08 -2.22
C LYS A 196 21.80 15.88 -3.34
N VAL A 197 20.51 15.64 -3.55
CA VAL A 197 19.64 16.54 -4.32
C VAL A 197 18.70 17.24 -3.37
N LEU A 198 18.77 18.57 -3.35
CA LEU A 198 17.92 19.43 -2.55
C LEU A 198 16.86 20.04 -3.45
N ILE A 199 15.58 19.84 -3.13
CA ILE A 199 14.46 20.42 -3.85
C ILE A 199 13.71 21.34 -2.89
N ASP A 200 13.97 22.64 -2.98
CA ASP A 200 13.23 23.65 -2.25
C ASP A 200 11.90 23.92 -2.94
N VAL A 201 10.82 23.92 -2.16
CA VAL A 201 9.45 24.16 -2.65
C VAL A 201 9.01 25.54 -2.18
N PHE A 202 8.69 26.41 -3.13
CA PHE A 202 8.19 27.76 -2.86
C PHE A 202 6.67 27.79 -3.01
N ASP A 203 5.98 28.47 -2.10
CA ASP A 203 4.51 28.60 -2.10
C ASP A 203 3.77 27.25 -2.29
N GLY A 204 4.28 26.19 -1.66
CA GLY A 204 3.74 24.84 -1.79
C GLY A 204 2.28 24.73 -1.33
N PRO A 205 1.49 23.81 -1.92
CA PRO A 205 0.08 23.65 -1.54
C PRO A 205 -0.05 23.16 -0.09
N LEU A 206 -1.17 23.50 0.54
CA LEU A 206 -1.56 22.90 1.81
C LEU A 206 -1.99 21.45 1.57
N LEU A 207 -1.32 20.53 2.26
CA LEU A 207 -1.51 19.11 2.18
C LEU A 207 -2.19 18.59 3.44
N TYR A 208 -3.06 17.60 3.28
CA TYR A 208 -3.76 16.93 4.36
C TYR A 208 -4.13 15.49 3.96
N ASP A 209 -4.45 14.67 4.95
CA ASP A 209 -4.86 13.28 4.79
C ASP A 209 -3.84 12.49 3.95
N ASP A 210 -4.29 11.72 2.95
CA ASP A 210 -3.43 10.88 2.11
C ASP A 210 -2.77 11.67 0.97
N VAL A 211 -1.44 11.68 0.99
CA VAL A 211 -0.59 12.35 -0.01
C VAL A 211 0.30 11.33 -0.69
N LYS A 212 0.39 11.43 -2.01
CA LYS A 212 1.34 10.70 -2.84
C LYS A 212 2.38 11.66 -3.39
N VAL A 213 3.64 11.26 -3.36
CA VAL A 213 4.74 11.97 -4.02
C VAL A 213 5.34 11.05 -5.07
N GLN A 214 5.47 11.56 -6.29
CA GLN A 214 6.03 10.85 -7.44
C GLN A 214 7.24 11.60 -7.98
N PHE A 215 8.30 10.87 -8.29
CA PHE A 215 9.51 11.41 -8.90
C PHE A 215 9.64 10.87 -10.31
N PHE A 216 9.88 11.76 -11.28
CA PHE A 216 10.03 11.46 -12.70
C PHE A 216 11.41 11.88 -13.19
N SER A 217 11.93 11.13 -14.16
CA SER A 217 13.12 11.47 -14.93
C SER A 217 13.09 10.58 -16.18
N SER A 218 13.50 11.14 -17.31
CA SER A 218 13.68 10.41 -18.57
C SER A 218 14.93 9.53 -18.56
N ASN A 219 15.92 9.89 -17.73
CA ASN A 219 17.18 9.17 -17.55
C ASN A 219 17.08 7.96 -16.60
N LEU A 220 16.00 7.86 -15.82
CA LEU A 220 15.80 6.79 -14.84
C LEU A 220 14.75 5.75 -15.32
N PRO A 221 14.95 4.45 -15.04
CA PRO A 221 14.01 3.41 -15.44
C PRO A 221 12.70 3.53 -14.67
N LYS A 222 11.59 3.30 -15.37
CA LYS A 222 10.24 3.32 -14.81
C LYS A 222 9.81 1.93 -14.36
N TYR A 223 9.03 1.88 -13.28
CA TYR A 223 8.52 0.62 -12.72
C TYR A 223 7.01 0.71 -12.47
N TYR A 224 6.55 0.46 -11.24
CA TYR A 224 5.13 0.67 -10.93
C TYR A 224 4.79 2.14 -11.06
N ASP A 225 3.53 2.40 -11.41
CA ASP A 225 2.95 3.74 -11.46
C ASP A 225 3.63 4.66 -12.50
N ASN A 226 4.32 4.04 -13.46
CA ASN A 226 5.00 4.67 -14.60
C ASN A 226 6.01 5.76 -14.21
N CYS A 227 6.63 5.63 -13.04
CA CYS A 227 7.68 6.52 -12.57
C CYS A 227 8.88 5.73 -12.00
N PRO A 228 10.07 6.35 -11.91
CA PRO A 228 11.22 5.81 -11.21
C PRO A 228 10.91 5.36 -9.78
N PHE A 229 10.39 6.25 -8.95
CA PHE A 229 10.00 5.94 -7.58
C PHE A 229 8.90 6.88 -7.08
N PHE A 230 8.18 6.42 -6.07
CA PHE A 230 7.11 7.17 -5.41
C PHE A 230 6.94 6.68 -3.98
N PHE A 231 6.09 7.37 -3.22
CA PHE A 231 5.61 6.88 -1.94
C PHE A 231 4.30 7.59 -1.56
N TRP A 232 3.59 6.99 -0.61
CA TRP A 232 2.39 7.56 0.01
C TRP A 232 2.59 7.75 1.50
N PHE A 233 2.09 8.85 2.05
CA PHE A 233 2.04 9.07 3.48
C PHE A 233 0.72 9.74 3.86
N ASN A 234 0.39 9.73 5.14
CA ASN A 234 -0.73 10.49 5.66
C ASN A 234 -0.21 11.59 6.58
N THR A 235 -0.65 12.84 6.35
CA THR A 235 -0.14 14.00 7.09
C THR A 235 -0.35 13.90 8.60
N SER A 236 -1.42 13.24 9.04
CA SER A 236 -1.79 13.12 10.45
C SER A 236 -0.81 12.27 11.27
N PHE A 237 0.02 11.46 10.59
CA PHE A 237 1.04 10.61 11.21
C PHE A 237 2.44 11.21 11.12
N ILE A 238 2.59 12.42 10.57
CA ILE A 238 3.86 13.13 10.57
C ILE A 238 4.18 13.62 11.97
N GLN A 239 5.43 13.45 12.37
CA GLN A 239 5.96 13.88 13.66
C GLN A 239 7.19 14.75 13.42
N ASN A 240 7.40 15.76 14.27
CA ASN A 240 8.56 16.65 14.22
C ASN A 240 8.77 17.33 12.85
N ASN A 241 7.69 17.59 12.11
CA ASN A 241 7.73 18.19 10.77
C ASN A 241 8.70 17.54 9.80
N ARG A 242 8.88 16.21 9.92
CA ARG A 242 9.87 15.46 9.15
C ARG A 242 9.34 14.09 8.76
N LEU A 243 9.61 13.67 7.52
CA LEU A 243 9.44 12.29 7.08
C LEU A 243 10.75 11.82 6.43
N TYR A 244 11.37 10.79 6.98
CA TYR A 244 12.58 10.17 6.43
C TYR A 244 12.25 8.75 5.97
N LEU A 245 12.48 8.45 4.70
CA LEU A 245 12.19 7.16 4.08
C LEU A 245 13.48 6.57 3.47
N PRO A 246 14.07 5.51 4.06
CA PRO A 246 15.18 4.82 3.43
C PRO A 246 14.73 4.07 2.16
N ARG A 247 15.69 3.61 1.35
CA ARG A 247 15.43 2.87 0.09
C ARG A 247 14.36 1.79 0.21
N ASN A 248 14.40 1.01 1.29
CA ASN A 248 13.51 -0.12 1.50
C ASN A 248 12.07 0.32 1.87
N GLU A 249 11.85 1.60 2.18
CA GLU A 249 10.55 2.21 2.45
C GLU A 249 9.98 3.00 1.26
N LEU A 250 10.68 3.00 0.12
CA LEU A 250 10.27 3.70 -1.10
C LEU A 250 9.72 2.72 -2.14
N ASP A 251 8.62 3.09 -2.80
CA ASP A 251 8.01 2.25 -3.82
C ASP A 251 8.83 2.30 -5.10
N ASN A 252 9.19 1.11 -5.59
CA ASN A 252 10.18 0.79 -6.64
C ASN A 252 11.63 0.58 -6.15
N PRO A 253 12.30 1.49 -5.40
CA PRO A 253 13.67 1.30 -4.92
C PRO A 253 13.86 0.11 -3.98
N HIS A 254 12.82 -0.32 -3.26
CA HIS A 254 12.85 -1.54 -2.43
C HIS A 254 13.17 -2.83 -3.23
N LYS A 255 13.03 -2.82 -4.55
CA LYS A 255 13.30 -3.99 -5.39
C LYS A 255 14.77 -4.10 -5.74
N GLN A 256 15.36 -5.28 -5.51
CA GLN A 256 16.76 -5.58 -5.82
C GLN A 256 17.21 -5.19 -7.24
N LYS A 257 16.33 -5.32 -8.24
CA LYS A 257 16.62 -4.92 -9.63
C LYS A 257 16.93 -3.43 -9.81
N ALA A 258 16.52 -2.59 -8.85
CA ALA A 258 16.71 -1.15 -8.88
C ALA A 258 17.97 -0.70 -8.10
N TRP A 259 18.63 -1.60 -7.36
CA TRP A 259 19.73 -1.25 -6.45
C TRP A 259 21.03 -0.82 -7.14
N LYS A 260 21.15 -1.04 -8.46
CA LYS A 260 22.24 -0.46 -9.26
C LYS A 260 22.19 1.07 -9.28
N ILE A 261 20.98 1.62 -9.24
CA ILE A 261 20.66 3.06 -9.29
C ILE A 261 20.46 3.61 -7.87
N TYR A 262 19.78 2.83 -7.02
CA TYR A 262 19.46 3.22 -5.65
C TYR A 262 20.31 2.40 -4.66
N PRO A 263 21.50 2.90 -4.24
CA PRO A 263 22.38 2.21 -3.29
C PRO A 263 21.75 2.10 -1.89
N SER A 264 22.41 1.41 -0.94
CA SER A 264 21.86 1.17 0.41
C SER A 264 21.57 2.45 1.18
N GLU A 265 22.35 3.49 0.90
CA GLU A 265 22.31 4.82 1.50
C GLU A 265 21.21 5.69 0.88
N PHE A 266 20.59 5.25 -0.23
CA PHE A 266 19.53 5.99 -0.88
C PHE A 266 18.37 6.21 0.08
N ALA A 267 17.95 7.45 0.22
CA ALA A 267 16.82 7.84 1.05
C ALA A 267 16.17 9.10 0.52
N VAL A 268 14.91 9.32 0.88
CA VAL A 268 14.20 10.57 0.65
C VAL A 268 13.73 11.10 1.98
N GLU A 269 14.04 12.35 2.24
CA GLU A 269 13.58 13.09 3.40
C GLU A 269 12.74 14.29 2.98
N ILE A 270 11.71 14.57 3.76
CA ILE A 270 10.82 15.70 3.56
C ILE A 270 10.82 16.54 4.82
N LEU A 271 11.03 17.83 4.65
CA LEU A 271 10.88 18.83 5.70
C LEU A 271 9.57 19.58 5.48
N PHE A 272 8.74 19.61 6.52
CA PHE A 272 7.43 20.25 6.49
C PHE A 272 7.44 21.62 7.19
N GLY A 273 6.50 22.47 6.80
CA GLY A 273 6.07 23.62 7.56
C GLY A 273 4.66 23.44 8.09
N GLU A 274 4.41 24.06 9.24
CA GLU A 274 3.08 24.25 9.79
C GLU A 274 2.57 25.65 9.44
N LYS A 275 1.26 25.81 9.38
CA LYS A 275 0.60 27.10 9.23
C LYS A 275 -0.15 27.46 10.51
#